data_AF-A0AAD6MYP1-F1
#
_entry.id   AF-A0AAD6MYP1-F1
#
_cell.length_a   1.000
_cell.length_b   1.000
_cell.length_c   1.000
_cell.angle_alpha   90.00
_cell.angle_beta   90.00
_cell.angle_gamma   90.00
#
_symmetry.space_group_name_H-M   'P 1'
#
loop_
_entity.id
_entity.type
_entity.pdbx_description
1 polymer ?
#
loop_
_entity_poly.entity_id
_entity_poly.type
_entity_poly.pdbx_seq_one_letter_code
_entity_poly.pdbx_strand_id
1 'polypeptide(L)'
;TCFHPPSTNRLPQSVQRQKSSKMGKVHGSLARAGKVKAATPKVEPQEKKKNPKGRAYKRVLYTRRFVNVTMTGGKRKMNPNPGN
;
A
#
# COMPACT_ATOMS: atom_id res chain seq x y z
N THR A 1 -10.10 -65.34 29.60
CA THR A 1 -9.80 -64.09 30.33
C THR A 1 -10.34 -62.93 29.54
N CYS A 2 -11.34 -62.25 30.10
CA CYS A 2 -11.93 -61.05 29.52
C CYS A 2 -10.86 -59.94 29.51
N PHE A 3 -10.50 -59.42 28.34
CA PHE A 3 -9.73 -58.19 28.27
C PHE A 3 -10.46 -57.18 27.39
N HIS A 4 -10.76 -56.06 28.02
CA HIS A 4 -11.68 -55.02 27.60
C HIS A 4 -11.09 -54.16 26.46
N PRO A 5 -11.91 -53.61 25.55
CA PRO A 5 -11.45 -52.64 24.56
C PRO A 5 -11.14 -51.28 25.23
N PRO A 6 -10.15 -50.51 24.75
CA PRO A 6 -9.95 -49.15 25.22
C PRO A 6 -11.04 -48.22 24.65
N SER A 7 -11.97 -47.88 25.52
CA SER A 7 -12.82 -46.69 25.41
C SER A 7 -11.95 -45.45 25.61
N THR A 8 -11.68 -44.70 24.54
CA THR A 8 -11.30 -43.28 24.66
C THR A 8 -12.12 -42.46 23.67
N ASN A 9 -13.27 -42.03 24.18
CA ASN A 9 -14.04 -40.83 23.84
C ASN A 9 -13.51 -39.98 22.68
N ARG A 10 -14.06 -40.21 21.48
CA ARG A 10 -14.10 -39.21 20.42
C ARG A 10 -15.08 -38.12 20.86
N LEU A 11 -14.55 -36.99 21.35
CA LEU A 11 -15.37 -35.82 21.66
C LEU A 11 -16.12 -35.41 20.38
N PRO A 12 -17.47 -35.24 20.42
CA PRO A 12 -18.17 -34.67 19.30
C PRO A 12 -17.69 -33.23 19.15
N GLN A 13 -17.20 -32.87 17.96
CA GLN A 13 -16.97 -31.48 17.60
C GLN A 13 -18.31 -30.78 17.77
N SER A 14 -18.42 -30.01 18.85
CA SER A 14 -19.57 -29.19 19.12
C SER A 14 -19.76 -28.28 17.91
N VAL A 15 -20.88 -28.49 17.23
CA VAL A 15 -21.36 -27.64 16.16
C VAL A 15 -21.59 -26.29 16.81
N GLN A 16 -20.55 -25.44 16.81
CA GLN A 16 -20.60 -24.14 17.43
C GLN A 16 -21.41 -23.25 16.50
N ARG A 17 -22.72 -23.34 16.71
CA ARG A 17 -23.80 -22.44 16.29
C ARG A 17 -23.23 -21.11 15.85
N GLN A 18 -23.34 -20.83 14.55
CA GLN A 18 -23.02 -19.54 13.95
C GLN A 18 -23.80 -18.45 14.67
N LYS A 19 -23.18 -17.84 15.69
CA LYS A 19 -23.65 -16.59 16.26
C LYS A 19 -23.37 -15.52 15.22
N SER A 20 -24.42 -15.14 14.51
CA SER A 20 -24.49 -13.93 13.70
C SER A 20 -24.45 -12.68 14.59
N SER A 21 -23.33 -12.44 15.26
CA SER A 21 -23.06 -11.15 15.87
C SER A 21 -22.45 -10.24 14.81
N LYS A 22 -23.19 -9.19 14.43
CA LYS A 22 -22.75 -8.08 13.57
C LYS A 22 -21.62 -7.26 14.23
N MET A 23 -20.49 -7.90 14.53
CA MET A 23 -19.24 -7.27 14.93
C MET A 23 -18.11 -8.05 14.25
N GLY A 24 -17.45 -7.43 13.28
CA GLY A 24 -16.33 -8.04 12.57
C GLY A 24 -15.22 -8.49 13.54
N LYS A 25 -14.37 -9.41 13.07
CA LYS A 25 -13.23 -9.93 13.84
C LYS A 25 -12.30 -8.79 14.26
N VAL A 26 -12.40 -8.38 15.52
CA VAL A 26 -11.61 -7.28 16.11
C VAL A 26 -10.12 -7.63 16.19
N HIS A 27 -9.80 -8.91 16.37
CA HIS A 27 -8.44 -9.41 16.58
C HIS A 27 -7.95 -10.17 15.33
N GLY A 28 -7.30 -9.43 14.43
CA GLY A 28 -6.55 -9.99 13.30
C GLY A 28 -5.09 -10.26 13.66
N SER A 29 -4.34 -10.95 12.78
CA SER A 29 -2.91 -11.16 13.00
C SER A 29 -2.12 -9.89 12.71
N LEU A 30 -1.33 -9.45 13.68
CA LEU A 30 -0.43 -8.30 13.54
C LEU A 30 0.88 -8.65 12.80
N ALA A 31 1.09 -9.93 12.49
CA ALA A 31 2.32 -10.47 11.89
C ALA A 31 2.73 -9.85 10.53
N ARG A 32 1.79 -9.18 9.84
CA ARG A 32 2.05 -8.55 8.53
C ARG A 32 2.23 -7.03 8.62
N ALA A 33 2.17 -6.44 9.82
CA ALA A 33 2.37 -5.02 9.99
C ALA A 33 3.76 -4.61 9.47
N GLY A 34 3.82 -3.57 8.64
CA GLY A 34 5.08 -3.05 8.12
C GLY A 34 5.81 -3.92 7.07
N LYS A 35 5.31 -5.12 6.71
CA LYS A 35 5.98 -6.06 5.79
C LYS A 35 6.48 -5.39 4.51
N VAL A 36 5.65 -4.55 3.87
CA VAL A 36 5.98 -3.92 2.58
C VAL A 36 7.10 -2.90 2.72
N LYS A 37 7.07 -2.04 3.74
CA LYS A 37 8.09 -1.00 3.96
C LYS A 37 9.46 -1.60 4.33
N ALA A 38 9.47 -2.74 5.01
CA ALA A 38 10.70 -3.47 5.35
C ALA A 38 11.27 -4.26 4.16
N ALA A 39 10.40 -4.75 3.27
CA ALA A 39 10.81 -5.51 2.09
C ALA A 39 11.32 -4.63 0.94
N THR A 40 10.89 -3.36 0.83
CA THR A 40 11.37 -2.46 -0.23
C THR A 40 12.85 -2.13 -0.04
N PRO A 41 13.68 -2.23 -1.09
CA PRO A 41 15.08 -1.85 -1.00
C PRO A 41 15.20 -0.38 -0.60
N LYS A 42 16.13 -0.07 0.31
CA LYS A 42 16.39 1.29 0.73
C LYS A 42 17.10 2.03 -0.41
N VAL A 43 16.41 3.00 -1.01
CA VAL A 43 17.00 3.91 -2.01
C VAL A 43 17.29 5.24 -1.33
N GLU A 44 18.57 5.61 -1.27
CA GLU A 44 18.99 6.93 -0.78
C GLU A 44 18.63 8.03 -1.79
N PRO A 45 18.28 9.23 -1.31
CA PRO A 45 17.95 10.34 -2.20
C PRO A 45 19.19 10.76 -2.98
N GLN A 46 19.10 10.72 -4.31
CA GLN A 46 20.16 11.25 -5.17
C GLN A 46 20.35 12.75 -4.95
N GLU A 47 21.60 13.21 -4.95
CA GLU A 47 21.93 14.63 -4.96
C GLU A 47 21.40 15.29 -6.23
N LYS A 48 20.46 16.23 -6.07
CA LYS A 48 19.85 17.00 -7.16
C LYS A 48 20.23 18.47 -7.03
N LYS A 49 20.36 19.15 -8.16
CA LYS A 49 20.60 20.60 -8.20
C LYS A 49 19.50 21.32 -7.40
N LYS A 50 19.91 22.30 -6.59
CA LYS A 50 18.99 23.08 -5.76
C LYS A 50 18.02 23.86 -6.67
N ASN A 51 16.73 23.68 -6.44
CA ASN A 51 15.72 24.53 -7.10
C ASN A 51 15.82 25.96 -6.53
N PRO A 52 15.82 27.00 -7.39
CA PRO A 52 15.83 28.38 -6.93
C PRO A 52 14.59 28.65 -6.08
N LYS A 53 14.67 29.62 -5.16
CA LYS A 53 13.57 29.99 -4.25
C LYS A 53 12.98 31.36 -4.62
N GLY A 54 11.77 31.63 -4.15
CA GLY A 54 11.10 32.93 -4.31
C GLY A 54 10.81 33.32 -5.76
N ARG A 55 11.13 34.57 -6.12
CA ARG A 55 10.84 35.16 -7.44
C ARG A 55 11.47 34.40 -8.60
N ALA A 56 12.70 33.89 -8.41
CA ALA A 56 13.39 33.11 -9.43
C ALA A 56 12.63 31.82 -9.78
N TYR A 57 12.05 31.14 -8.79
CA TYR A 57 11.22 29.96 -9.05
C TYR A 57 9.92 30.30 -9.79
N LYS A 58 9.29 31.42 -9.44
CA LYS A 58 8.08 31.89 -10.13
C LYS A 58 8.35 32.22 -11.60
N ARG A 59 9.51 32.81 -11.92
CA ARG A 59 9.95 33.02 -13.31
C ARG A 59 10.06 31.68 -14.05
N VAL A 60 10.75 30.70 -13.47
CA VAL A 60 10.90 29.36 -14.07
C VAL A 60 9.54 28.67 -14.26
N LEU A 61 8.60 28.83 -13.34
CA LEU A 61 7.24 28.29 -13.49
C LEU A 61 6.46 28.99 -14.61
N TYR A 62 6.52 30.32 -14.69
CA TYR A 62 5.82 31.08 -15.72
C TYR A 62 6.34 30.71 -17.11
N THR A 63 7.66 30.74 -17.30
CA THR A 63 8.27 30.38 -18.58
C THR A 63 7.91 28.95 -19.00
N ARG A 64 7.94 27.97 -18.07
CA ARG A 64 7.54 26.58 -18.36
C ARG A 64 6.04 26.39 -18.64
N ARG A 65 5.16 27.18 -18.02
CA ARG A 65 3.70 26.98 -18.10
C ARG A 65 3.02 27.77 -19.21
N PHE A 66 3.60 28.90 -19.63
CA PHE A 66 2.93 29.83 -20.52
C PHE A 66 3.77 30.24 -21.74
N VAL A 67 5.09 30.38 -21.60
CA VAL A 67 5.95 30.83 -22.71
C VAL A 67 6.38 29.64 -23.58
N ASN A 68 6.94 28.60 -22.97
CA ASN A 68 7.50 27.44 -23.67
C ASN A 68 6.55 26.23 -23.59
N VAL A 69 5.27 26.43 -23.90
CA VAL A 69 4.24 25.38 -23.76
C VAL A 69 4.33 24.38 -24.92
N THR A 70 4.59 23.11 -24.61
CA THR A 70 4.44 22.00 -25.55
C THR A 70 3.02 21.41 -25.44
N MET A 71 2.18 21.63 -26.45
CA MET A 71 0.84 21.04 -26.54
C MET A 71 0.89 19.71 -27.30
N THR A 72 1.26 18.64 -26.60
CA THR A 72 1.25 17.29 -27.17
C THR A 72 -0.18 16.72 -27.10
N GLY A 73 -1.00 17.08 -28.09
CA GLY A 73 -2.36 16.53 -28.30
C GLY A 73 -3.38 16.89 -27.23
N GLY A 74 -4.23 17.89 -27.49
CA GLY A 74 -5.33 18.26 -26.61
C GLY A 74 -4.92 19.10 -25.39
N LYS A 75 -5.37 18.72 -24.18
CA LYS A 75 -5.20 19.51 -22.94
C LYS A 75 -3.75 19.50 -22.44
N ARG A 76 -3.33 20.54 -21.69
CA ARG A 76 -1.98 20.67 -21.13
C ARG A 76 -1.66 19.53 -20.15
N LYS A 77 -0.56 18.78 -20.35
CA LYS A 77 -0.05 17.76 -19.40
C LYS A 77 1.21 18.30 -18.70
N MET A 78 1.18 18.35 -17.36
CA MET A 78 2.26 18.97 -16.56
C MET A 78 3.42 18.01 -16.23
N ASN A 79 3.25 16.71 -16.49
CA ASN A 79 4.27 15.67 -16.31
C ASN A 79 4.02 14.51 -17.29
N PRO A 80 4.30 14.68 -18.59
CA PRO A 80 4.21 13.59 -19.54
C PRO A 80 5.35 12.58 -19.27
N ASN A 81 4.98 11.35 -18.90
CA ASN A 81 5.93 10.22 -18.89
C ASN A 81 6.07 9.71 -20.33
N PRO A 82 7.28 9.35 -20.82
CA PRO A 82 7.47 8.85 -22.19
C PRO A 82 6.69 7.57 -22.53
N GLY A 83 6.08 6.89 -21.56
CA GLY A 83 5.28 5.68 -21.76
C GLY A 83 3.76 5.89 -21.85
N ASN A 84 3.27 7.11 -22.10
CA ASN A 84 1.83 7.36 -22.32
C ASN A 84 1.55 8.65 -23.10
#